data_AF-A0A4V1J5D7-F1
#
_entry.id   AF-A0A4V1J5D7-F1
#
_cell.length_a   1.000
_cell.length_b   1.000
_cell.length_c   1.000
_cell.angle_alpha   90.00
_cell.angle_beta   90.00
_cell.angle_gamma   90.00
#
_symmetry.space_group_name_H-M   'P 1'
#
loop_
_entity.id
_entity.type
_entity.pdbx_description
1 polymer ?
#
loop_
_entity_poly.entity_id
_entity_poly.type
_entity_poly.pdbx_seq_one_letter_code
_entity_poly.pdbx_strand_id
1 'polypeptide(L)' 'DSEETSMPTDETCPICIDGMKIQKDLRQLPCLHIFHTECIDEWLLQKSATCPMCK' A
#
# COMPACT_ATOMS: atom_id res chain seq x y z
N ASP A 1 13.81 -28.42 2.97
CA ASP A 1 12.75 -27.64 3.64
C ASP A 1 13.20 -26.19 3.64
N SER A 2 13.26 -25.64 2.43
CA SER A 2 13.93 -24.36 2.15
C SER A 2 12.86 -23.33 1.87
N GLU A 3 12.18 -22.86 2.92
CA GLU A 3 11.31 -21.70 2.82
C GLU A 3 12.18 -20.46 3.05
N GLU A 4 12.99 -20.12 2.05
CA GLU A 4 13.79 -18.90 2.05
C GLU A 4 12.87 -17.68 1.87
N THR A 5 12.71 -16.97 2.99
CA THR A 5 12.71 -15.50 3.11
C THR A 5 11.66 -14.71 2.31
N SER A 6 10.77 -14.05 3.05
CA SER A 6 10.45 -12.66 2.69
C SER A 6 10.42 -11.81 3.96
N MET A 7 11.49 -11.04 4.14
CA MET A 7 11.50 -9.88 5.04
C MET A 7 10.31 -8.98 4.65
N PRO A 8 9.59 -8.33 5.57
CA PRO A 8 8.53 -7.38 5.22
C PRO A 8 9.18 -6.10 4.66
N THR A 9 9.75 -6.21 3.48
CA THR A 9 10.35 -5.10 2.74
C THR A 9 9.20 -4.44 2.00
N ASP A 10 8.74 -3.27 2.45
CA ASP A 10 8.07 -2.15 1.73
C ASP A 10 7.12 -2.44 0.53
N GLU A 11 6.70 -3.68 0.36
CA GLU A 11 6.01 -4.25 -0.79
C GLU A 11 4.63 -4.73 -0.37
N THR A 12 4.14 -4.33 0.80
CA THR A 12 2.78 -4.59 1.26
C THR A 12 2.02 -3.27 1.36
N CYS A 13 0.77 -3.28 0.91
CA CYS A 13 -0.11 -2.13 1.03
C CYS A 13 -0.56 -2.01 2.48
N PRO A 14 -0.30 -0.91 3.19
CA PRO A 14 -0.65 -0.78 4.61
C PRO A 14 -2.17 -0.64 4.86
N ILE A 15 -2.98 -0.48 3.80
CA ILE A 15 -4.45 -0.39 3.90
C ILE A 15 -5.08 -1.79 3.92
N CYS A 16 -4.70 -2.66 2.98
CA CYS A 16 -5.28 -4.01 2.85
C CYS A 16 -4.34 -5.13 3.34
N ILE A 17 -3.09 -4.80 3.67
CA ILE A 17 -2.04 -5.72 4.14
C ILE A 17 -1.62 -6.78 3.09
N ASP A 18 -2.03 -6.60 1.82
CA ASP A 18 -1.63 -7.46 0.70
C ASP A 18 -0.37 -6.97 -0.02
N GLY A 19 0.29 -7.87 -0.75
CA GLY A 19 1.45 -7.54 -1.59
C GLY A 19 1.13 -6.60 -2.76
N MET A 20 1.97 -5.58 -2.92
CA MET A 20 1.92 -4.52 -3.94
C MET A 20 2.29 -5.03 -5.35
N LYS A 21 2.89 -6.22 -5.47
CA LYS A 21 3.36 -6.82 -6.74
C LYS A 21 2.29 -7.55 -7.55
N ILE A 22 1.10 -7.77 -6.99
CA ILE A 22 0.11 -8.68 -7.60
C ILE A 22 -0.80 -7.90 -8.54
N GLN A 23 -0.37 -7.62 -9.78
CA GLN A 23 -1.20 -7.12 -10.90
C GLN A 23 -2.20 -5.97 -10.60
N LYS A 24 -2.04 -5.25 -9.50
CA LYS A 24 -2.90 -4.18 -9.04
C LYS A 24 -2.21 -2.86 -9.36
N ASP A 25 -2.98 -1.88 -9.82
CA ASP A 25 -2.45 -0.54 -10.08
C ASP A 25 -1.96 0.09 -8.78
N LEU A 26 -0.75 0.65 -8.80
CA LEU A 26 -0.17 1.34 -7.66
C LEU A 26 -0.21 2.84 -7.84
N ARG A 27 -0.55 3.56 -6.77
CA ARG A 27 -0.54 5.01 -6.71
C ARG A 27 0.48 5.47 -5.68
N GLN A 28 1.38 6.34 -6.10
CA GLN A 28 2.26 7.09 -5.21
C GLN A 28 1.64 8.46 -4.90
N LEU A 29 1.61 8.83 -3.62
CA LEU A 29 1.18 10.15 -3.17
C LEU A 29 2.33 11.17 -3.18
N PRO A 30 2.06 12.49 -3.12
CA PRO A 30 3.09 13.51 -3.05
C PRO A 30 4.04 13.38 -1.84
N CYS A 31 3.59 12.76 -0.73
CA CYS A 31 4.47 12.41 0.40
C CYS A 31 5.21 11.07 0.21
N LEU A 32 5.37 10.62 -1.04
CA LEU A 32 6.15 9.47 -1.52
C LEU A 32 5.67 8.07 -1.11
N HIS A 33 4.63 7.96 -0.29
CA HIS A 33 4.04 6.67 0.08
C HIS A 33 3.23 6.07 -1.07
N ILE A 34 3.35 4.75 -1.22
CA ILE A 34 2.74 3.97 -2.31
C ILE A 34 1.65 3.07 -1.72
N PHE A 35 0.52 2.98 -2.41
CA PHE A 35 -0.61 2.12 -2.05
C PHE A 35 -1.22 1.51 -3.32
N HIS A 36 -2.05 0.48 -3.16
CA HIS A 36 -2.97 0.11 -4.25
C HIS A 36 -3.90 1.27 -4.55
N THR A 37 -4.12 1.54 -5.84
CA THR A 37 -4.97 2.62 -6.33
C THR A 37 -6.37 2.51 -5.74
N GLU A 38 -6.99 1.33 -5.77
CA GLU A 38 -8.31 1.10 -5.17
C GLU A 38 -8.33 1.38 -3.67
N CYS A 39 -7.32 0.91 -2.94
CA CYS A 39 -7.25 1.08 -1.49
C CYS A 39 -7.09 2.55 -1.09
N ILE A 40 -6.19 3.29 -1.75
CA ILE A 40 -5.98 4.70 -1.42
C ILE A 40 -7.12 5.58 -1.91
N ASP A 41 -7.70 5.28 -3.06
CA ASP A 41 -8.86 6.03 -3.57
C ASP A 41 -10.06 5.83 -2.63
N GLU A 42 -10.32 4.60 -2.17
CA GLU A 42 -11.36 4.33 -1.16
C GLU A 42 -11.09 5.06 0.16
N TRP A 43 -9.85 5.04 0.65
CA TRP A 43 -9.46 5.76 1.86
C TRP A 43 -9.68 7.27 1.73
N LEU A 44 -9.24 7.88 0.63
CA LEU A 44 -9.39 9.31 0.37
C LEU A 44 -10.85 9.72 0.23
N LEU A 45 -11.69 8.84 -0.32
CA LEU A 45 -13.13 9.08 -0.49
C LEU A 45 -13.94 8.87 0.80
N GLN A 46 -13.62 7.83 1.58
CA GLN A 46 -14.49 7.37 2.68
C GLN A 46 -13.94 7.60 4.09
N LYS A 47 -12.62 7.74 4.26
CA LYS A 47 -11.97 7.75 5.59
C LYS A 47 -11.31 9.09 5.90
N SER A 48 -10.41 9.57 5.05
CA SER A 48 -9.72 10.85 5.24
C SER A 48 -9.05 11.30 3.96
N ALA A 49 -9.07 12.61 3.67
CA ALA A 49 -8.35 13.22 2.55
C ALA A 49 -6.82 13.32 2.74
N THR A 50 -6.25 12.61 3.73
CA THR A 50 -4.83 12.64 4.06
C THR A 50 -4.20 11.26 3.92
N CYS A 51 -2.90 11.23 3.62
CA CYS A 51 -2.14 9.98 3.54
C CYS A 51 -2.21 9.20 4.87
N PRO A 52 -2.53 7.89 4.85
CA PRO A 52 -2.58 7.04 6.05
C PRO A 52 -1.25 6.97 6.83
N MET A 53 -0.12 7.22 6.16
CA MET A 53 1.23 7.02 6.70
C MET A 53 1.93 8.33 7.11
N CYS A 54 1.46 9.50 6.66
CA CYS A 54 2.17 10.78 6.82
C CYS A 54 1.78 11.52 8.13
N LYS A 55 1.68 10.81 9.26
CA LYS A 55 1.44 11.48 10.55
C LYS A 55 2.54 12.46 10.93
#